data_AF-X1S7Z6-F1
#
_entry.id   AF-X1S7Z6-F1
#
_cell.length_a   1.000
_cell.length_b   1.000
_cell.length_c   1.000
_cell.angle_alpha   90.00
_cell.angle_beta   90.00
_cell.angle_gamma   90.00
#
_symmetry.space_group_name_H-M   'P 1'
#
loop_
_entity.id
_entity.type
_entity.pdbx_description
1 polymer ?
#
loop_
_entity_poly.entity_id
_entity_poly.type
_entity_poly.pdbx_seq_one_letter_code
_entity_poly.pdbx_strand_id
1 'polypeptide(L)'
;MEHYELRVLADYTHTGIQAANTTTKPSPRDVLGELERDERAEVVFAEIFSPVDGGAEEALKKVIPVIDGEKYGEYVSLSGILSSVMTPPKRSIWGGKLYSFGTPMSNNPLLSTTLKYSETITFECEAGATQITGDYRVRLWGYVYKVDELSRVFGNM
;
A
#
# COMPACT_ATOMS: atom_id res chain seq x y z
N MET A 1 15.03 -13.05 19.72
CA MET A 1 14.64 -11.63 19.84
C MET A 1 13.68 -11.38 18.68
N GLU A 2 12.43 -11.77 18.87
CA GLU A 2 11.35 -11.55 17.91
C GLU A 2 10.99 -10.07 17.99
N HIS A 3 11.23 -9.26 16.95
CA HIS A 3 11.04 -7.82 17.13
C HIS A 3 10.45 -7.05 15.95
N TYR A 4 10.13 -7.71 14.84
CA TYR A 4 9.41 -7.09 13.73
C TYR A 4 8.22 -7.97 13.36
N GLU A 5 7.05 -7.63 13.89
CA GLU A 5 5.80 -8.25 13.50
C GLU A 5 5.28 -7.57 12.23
N LEU A 6 4.88 -8.38 11.24
CA LEU A 6 4.22 -7.88 10.05
C LEU A 6 2.87 -7.29 10.46
N ARG A 7 2.68 -5.99 10.25
CA ARG A 7 1.46 -5.28 10.62
C ARG A 7 0.88 -4.47 9.46
N VAL A 8 -0.38 -4.08 9.60
CA VAL A 8 -1.02 -3.13 8.69
C VAL A 8 -0.41 -1.76 8.97
N LEU A 9 0.15 -1.14 7.92
CA LEU A 9 0.77 0.18 7.97
C LEU A 9 -0.16 1.27 7.45
N ALA A 10 -1.12 0.90 6.61
CA ALA A 10 -2.19 1.79 6.20
C ALA A 10 -3.41 0.96 5.78
N ASP A 11 -4.60 1.44 6.11
CA ASP A 11 -5.88 0.78 5.83
C ASP A 11 -6.93 1.81 5.45
N TYR A 12 -7.28 1.83 4.17
CA TYR A 12 -8.26 2.76 3.63
C TYR A 12 -9.45 1.99 3.07
N THR A 13 -10.65 2.32 3.52
CA THR A 13 -11.90 1.85 2.92
C THR A 13 -12.65 3.04 2.34
N HIS A 14 -12.74 3.09 1.02
CA HIS A 14 -13.59 4.06 0.34
C HIS A 14 -15.03 3.58 0.39
N THR A 15 -15.94 4.49 0.75
CA THR A 15 -17.38 4.23 0.72
C THR A 15 -18.10 5.30 -0.10
N GLY A 16 -19.21 4.92 -0.71
CA GLY A 16 -20.01 5.82 -1.55
C GLY A 16 -19.43 6.04 -2.96
N ILE A 17 -20.04 6.96 -3.70
CA ILE A 17 -19.77 7.16 -5.12
C ILE A 17 -18.48 7.96 -5.33
N GLN A 18 -17.56 7.41 -6.12
CA GLN A 18 -16.46 8.17 -6.71
C GLN A 18 -16.75 8.43 -8.19
N ALA A 19 -16.82 9.70 -8.57
CA ALA A 19 -17.12 10.09 -9.95
C ALA A 19 -16.03 9.65 -10.93
N ALA A 20 -16.40 9.42 -12.19
CA ALA A 20 -15.46 9.05 -13.23
C ALA A 20 -14.31 10.07 -13.39
N ASN A 21 -13.10 9.58 -13.67
CA ASN A 21 -11.88 10.37 -13.84
C ASN A 21 -11.53 11.28 -12.65
N THR A 22 -12.00 10.95 -11.45
CA THR A 22 -11.62 11.67 -10.23
C THR A 22 -10.66 10.86 -9.39
N THR A 23 -9.86 11.56 -8.60
CA THR A 23 -8.90 10.94 -7.68
C THR A 23 -9.33 11.18 -6.25
N THR A 24 -9.51 10.11 -5.48
CA THR A 24 -9.67 10.19 -4.04
C THR A 24 -8.31 10.18 -3.36
N LYS A 25 -8.11 11.06 -2.37
CA LYS A 25 -6.83 11.29 -1.69
C LYS A 25 -7.05 11.33 -0.18
N PRO A 26 -7.20 10.18 0.49
CA PRO A 26 -7.29 10.17 1.94
C PRO A 26 -6.03 10.78 2.57
N SER A 27 -6.17 11.47 3.69
CA SER A 27 -5.01 11.94 4.45
C SER A 27 -4.28 10.75 5.10
N PRO A 28 -2.99 10.88 5.47
CA PRO A 28 -2.30 9.86 6.25
C PRO A 28 -3.07 9.43 7.50
N ARG A 29 -3.74 10.37 8.18
CA ARG A 29 -4.60 10.09 9.32
C ARG A 29 -5.81 9.22 8.98
N ASP A 30 -6.44 9.44 7.83
CA ASP A 30 -7.62 8.67 7.41
C ASP A 30 -7.28 7.20 7.12
N VAL A 31 -6.01 6.91 6.83
CA VAL A 31 -5.53 5.56 6.54
C VAL A 31 -4.69 4.95 7.67
N LEU A 32 -4.53 5.64 8.80
CA LEU A 32 -3.65 5.23 9.90
C LEU A 32 -2.18 5.08 9.48
N GLY A 33 -1.73 5.88 8.52
CA GLY A 33 -0.40 5.83 7.91
C GLY A 33 0.63 6.77 8.54
N GLU A 34 0.38 7.30 9.73
CA GLU A 34 1.31 8.18 10.46
C GLU A 34 2.21 7.36 11.38
N LEU A 35 3.51 7.68 11.40
CA LEU A 35 4.48 7.07 12.31
C LEU A 35 4.72 7.96 13.53
N GLU A 36 5.13 7.32 14.61
CA GLU A 36 5.71 8.05 15.75
C GLU A 36 7.06 8.65 15.36
N ARG A 37 7.48 9.70 16.07
CA ARG A 37 8.71 10.46 15.77
C ARG A 37 9.97 9.58 15.69
N ASP A 38 10.04 8.55 16.51
CA ASP A 38 11.17 7.61 16.62
C ASP A 38 11.00 6.35 15.76
N GLU A 39 10.04 6.34 14.83
CA GLU A 39 9.72 5.19 13.98
C GLU A 39 10.09 5.39 12.52
N ARG A 40 10.52 4.32 11.86
CA ARG A 40 10.64 4.22 10.40
C ARG A 40 9.95 2.96 9.94
N ALA A 41 9.46 2.93 8.71
CA ALA A 41 8.73 1.78 8.23
C ALA A 41 9.12 1.39 6.82
N GLU A 42 8.91 0.11 6.51
CA GLU A 42 8.98 -0.40 5.15
C GLU A 42 7.73 -1.19 4.80
N VAL A 43 7.15 -0.87 3.64
CA VAL A 43 5.99 -1.57 3.07
C VAL A 43 6.50 -2.71 2.20
N VAL A 44 5.99 -3.90 2.48
CA VAL A 44 6.37 -5.14 1.81
C VAL A 44 5.41 -5.47 0.67
N PHE A 45 4.11 -5.35 0.91
CA PHE A 45 3.10 -5.62 -0.10
C PHE A 45 1.83 -4.81 0.15
N ALA A 46 0.97 -4.77 -0.88
CA ALA A 46 -0.36 -4.20 -0.81
C ALA A 46 -1.42 -5.29 -0.91
N GLU A 47 -2.62 -4.99 -0.42
CA GLU A 47 -3.85 -5.73 -0.72
C GLU A 47 -4.92 -4.75 -1.18
N ILE A 48 -5.53 -5.04 -2.32
CA ILE A 48 -6.62 -4.25 -2.88
C ILE A 48 -7.85 -5.14 -2.99
N PHE A 49 -8.91 -4.72 -2.31
CA PHE A 49 -10.26 -5.25 -2.46
C PHE A 49 -10.94 -4.38 -3.52
N SER A 50 -10.98 -4.91 -4.73
CA SER A 50 -11.54 -4.22 -5.89
C SER A 50 -13.02 -3.89 -5.71
N PRO A 51 -13.48 -2.72 -6.20
CA PRO A 51 -14.89 -2.38 -6.20
C PRO A 51 -15.64 -3.25 -7.21
N VAL A 52 -16.79 -3.76 -6.78
CA VAL A 52 -17.70 -4.58 -7.57
C VAL A 52 -19.12 -4.14 -7.24
N ASP A 53 -19.92 -3.84 -8.27
CA ASP A 53 -21.35 -3.55 -8.14
C ASP A 53 -22.17 -4.57 -8.92
N GLY A 54 -23.18 -5.18 -8.29
CA GLY A 54 -24.05 -6.18 -8.94
C GLY A 54 -23.31 -7.37 -9.58
N GLY A 55 -22.05 -7.63 -9.21
CA GLY A 55 -21.20 -8.65 -9.84
C GLY A 55 -20.36 -8.18 -11.04
N ALA A 56 -20.49 -6.91 -11.44
CA ALA A 56 -19.63 -6.26 -12.41
C ALA A 56 -18.46 -5.55 -11.73
N GLU A 57 -17.25 -5.72 -12.25
CA GLU A 57 -16.09 -4.97 -11.77
C GLU A 57 -16.17 -3.49 -12.15
N GLU A 58 -15.67 -2.62 -11.27
CA GLU A 58 -15.63 -1.18 -11.51
C GLU A 58 -14.19 -0.68 -11.68
N ALA A 59 -14.05 0.51 -12.29
CA ALA A 59 -12.78 1.00 -12.81
C ALA A 59 -11.91 1.71 -11.75
N LEU A 60 -11.44 1.01 -10.71
CA LEU A 60 -10.34 1.51 -9.87
C LEU A 60 -9.01 1.38 -10.62
N LYS A 61 -8.76 2.35 -11.50
CA LYS A 61 -7.73 2.28 -12.54
C LYS A 61 -6.32 2.32 -11.98
N LYS A 62 -6.06 3.15 -10.98
CA LYS A 62 -4.74 3.28 -10.36
C LYS A 62 -4.84 3.52 -8.86
N VAL A 63 -3.97 2.85 -8.11
CA VAL A 63 -3.65 3.14 -6.73
C VAL A 63 -2.16 3.45 -6.66
N ILE A 64 -1.82 4.67 -6.25
CA ILE A 64 -0.46 5.19 -6.19
C ILE A 64 -0.12 5.48 -4.73
N PRO A 65 0.92 4.84 -4.16
CA PRO A 65 1.43 5.22 -2.85
C PRO A 65 1.98 6.64 -2.85
N VAL A 66 1.72 7.37 -1.77
CA VAL A 66 2.30 8.68 -1.46
C VAL A 66 3.10 8.53 -0.18
N ILE A 67 4.42 8.71 -0.30
CA ILE A 67 5.41 8.44 0.74
C ILE A 67 5.97 9.79 1.18
N ASP A 68 5.80 10.14 2.46
CA ASP A 68 6.31 11.39 3.04
C ASP A 68 5.92 12.64 2.21
N GLY A 69 4.70 12.64 1.66
CA GLY A 69 4.16 13.71 0.81
C GLY A 69 4.50 13.59 -0.68
N GLU A 70 5.43 12.71 -1.06
CA GLU A 70 5.86 12.52 -2.44
C GLU A 70 5.12 11.37 -3.13
N LYS A 71 4.62 11.62 -4.34
CA LYS A 71 3.91 10.60 -5.11
C LYS A 71 4.89 9.63 -5.73
N TYR A 72 4.72 8.34 -5.44
CA TYR A 72 5.60 7.29 -5.96
C TYR A 72 5.11 6.68 -7.29
N GLY A 73 4.29 7.43 -8.04
CA GLY A 73 3.59 6.94 -9.24
C GLY A 73 4.49 6.64 -10.44
N GLU A 74 5.72 7.15 -10.46
CA GLU A 74 6.72 6.81 -11.47
C GLU A 74 7.25 5.37 -11.31
N TYR A 75 7.19 4.84 -10.09
CA TYR A 75 7.72 3.52 -9.74
C TYR A 75 6.62 2.50 -9.42
N VAL A 76 5.54 2.93 -8.79
CA VAL A 76 4.45 2.06 -8.34
C VAL A 76 3.10 2.61 -8.77
N SER A 77 2.41 1.84 -9.62
CA SER A 77 1.02 2.08 -10.01
C SER A 77 0.29 0.75 -10.01
N LEU A 78 -0.56 0.54 -9.01
CA LEU A 78 -1.30 -0.72 -8.84
C LEU A 78 -2.67 -0.61 -9.51
N SER A 79 -3.06 -1.62 -10.29
CA SER A 79 -4.44 -1.76 -10.76
C SER A 79 -5.33 -2.24 -9.62
N GLY A 80 -6.47 -1.58 -9.43
CA GLY A 80 -7.51 -2.00 -8.50
C GLY A 80 -8.72 -2.66 -9.17
N ILE A 81 -8.70 -2.85 -10.49
CA ILE A 81 -9.78 -3.52 -11.23
C ILE A 81 -9.71 -5.04 -10.95
N LEU A 82 -10.83 -5.67 -10.64
CA LEU A 82 -10.89 -7.07 -10.16
C LEU A 82 -10.16 -8.05 -11.10
N SER A 83 -10.32 -7.92 -12.41
CA SER A 83 -9.71 -8.79 -13.41
C SER A 83 -8.20 -8.60 -13.60
N SER A 84 -7.65 -7.46 -13.16
CA SER A 84 -6.24 -7.10 -13.35
C SER A 84 -5.51 -6.72 -12.06
N VAL A 85 -6.13 -6.94 -10.90
CA VAL A 85 -5.53 -6.63 -9.59
C VAL A 85 -4.34 -7.56 -9.34
N MET A 86 -3.16 -6.97 -9.28
CA MET A 86 -1.91 -7.72 -9.05
C MET A 86 -1.64 -8.00 -7.57
N THR A 87 -2.37 -7.29 -6.71
CA THR A 87 -2.26 -7.37 -5.24
C THR A 87 -3.62 -7.69 -4.62
N PRO A 88 -4.23 -8.85 -4.94
CA PRO A 88 -5.53 -9.23 -4.37
C PRO A 88 -5.40 -9.54 -2.87
N PRO A 89 -6.53 -9.66 -2.14
CA PRO A 89 -6.50 -10.09 -0.75
C PRO A 89 -5.80 -11.44 -0.60
N LYS A 90 -4.99 -11.62 0.45
CA LYS A 90 -4.16 -12.82 0.67
C LYS A 90 -4.95 -14.13 0.58
N ARG A 91 -6.21 -14.12 1.03
CA ARG A 91 -7.12 -15.29 0.94
C ARG A 91 -7.44 -15.74 -0.50
N SER A 92 -7.28 -14.84 -1.47
CA SER A 92 -7.51 -15.06 -2.89
C SER A 92 -6.24 -15.50 -3.62
N ILE A 93 -5.10 -15.58 -2.94
CA ILE A 93 -3.82 -15.99 -3.53
C ILE A 93 -3.62 -17.48 -3.32
N TRP A 94 -3.70 -18.24 -4.41
CA TRP A 94 -3.38 -19.65 -4.39
C TRP A 94 -1.85 -19.87 -4.38
N GLY A 95 -1.37 -20.82 -3.57
CA GLY A 95 0.04 -21.16 -3.47
C GLY A 95 0.92 -20.12 -2.76
N GLY A 96 0.33 -19.12 -2.09
CA GLY A 96 1.06 -18.16 -1.24
C GLY A 96 2.04 -17.23 -1.97
N LYS A 97 1.98 -17.16 -3.30
CA LYS A 97 2.86 -16.32 -4.13
C LYS A 97 2.35 -14.88 -4.16
N LEU A 98 2.57 -14.18 -3.06
CA LEU A 98 2.27 -12.77 -2.91
C LEU A 98 3.24 -11.92 -3.75
N TYR A 99 2.70 -10.92 -4.45
CA TYR A 99 3.53 -9.87 -5.03
C TYR A 99 4.10 -9.01 -3.91
N SER A 100 5.43 -9.01 -3.76
CA SER A 100 6.16 -8.19 -2.81
C SER A 100 6.96 -7.13 -3.55
N PHE A 101 7.04 -5.92 -2.99
CA PHE A 101 7.88 -4.84 -3.54
C PHE A 101 9.37 -5.16 -3.45
N GLY A 102 9.77 -5.98 -2.48
CA GLY A 102 11.15 -6.40 -2.27
C GLY A 102 11.28 -7.42 -1.14
N THR A 103 12.51 -7.60 -0.67
CA THR A 103 12.82 -8.38 0.52
C THR A 103 12.97 -7.44 1.71
N PRO A 104 12.11 -7.54 2.74
CA PRO A 104 12.22 -6.72 3.94
C PRO A 104 13.53 -7.01 4.68
N MET A 105 14.02 -6.02 5.44
CA MET A 105 15.22 -6.11 6.30
C MET A 105 16.47 -6.54 5.52
N SER A 106 16.49 -6.33 4.20
CA SER A 106 17.63 -6.68 3.36
C SER A 106 18.61 -5.53 3.30
N ASN A 107 19.88 -5.85 3.50
CA ASN A 107 21.02 -4.97 3.23
C ASN A 107 21.52 -5.06 1.78
N ASN A 108 20.97 -5.98 0.98
CA ASN A 108 21.30 -6.09 -0.43
C ASN A 108 20.50 -5.03 -1.20
N PRO A 109 21.14 -4.05 -1.86
CA PRO A 109 20.43 -2.98 -2.55
C PRO A 109 19.52 -3.46 -3.69
N LEU A 110 19.83 -4.62 -4.29
CA LEU A 110 18.99 -5.21 -5.34
C LEU A 110 17.71 -5.86 -4.81
N LEU A 111 17.66 -6.15 -3.50
CA LEU A 111 16.52 -6.79 -2.85
C LEU A 111 15.79 -5.83 -1.91
N SER A 112 16.44 -4.78 -1.42
CA SER A 112 15.88 -3.79 -0.48
C SER A 112 14.97 -2.76 -1.16
N THR A 113 14.09 -3.21 -2.05
CA THR A 113 13.21 -2.39 -2.90
C THR A 113 11.80 -2.20 -2.30
N THR A 114 11.60 -2.60 -1.04
CA THR A 114 10.41 -2.24 -0.24
C THR A 114 10.23 -0.72 -0.16
N LEU A 115 8.99 -0.25 -0.03
CA LEU A 115 8.71 1.18 0.04
C LEU A 115 9.00 1.68 1.45
N LYS A 116 10.05 2.49 1.62
CA LYS A 116 10.48 2.99 2.92
C LYS A 116 9.96 4.41 3.12
N TYR A 117 9.45 4.70 4.31
CA TYR A 117 8.96 6.03 4.68
C TYR A 117 9.32 6.37 6.13
N SER A 118 9.36 7.66 6.41
CA SER A 118 9.92 8.20 7.65
C SER A 118 8.90 8.86 8.57
N GLU A 119 7.80 9.36 8.01
CA GLU A 119 6.77 10.09 8.76
C GLU A 119 5.38 9.63 8.38
N THR A 120 5.05 9.59 7.09
CA THR A 120 3.68 9.33 6.63
C THR A 120 3.60 8.50 5.36
N ILE A 121 2.53 7.70 5.26
CA ILE A 121 2.15 6.97 4.05
C ILE A 121 0.64 7.19 3.77
N THR A 122 0.28 7.41 2.52
CA THR A 122 -1.13 7.38 2.05
C THR A 122 -1.19 6.95 0.58
N PHE A 123 -2.35 7.12 -0.07
CA PHE A 123 -2.56 6.77 -1.47
C PHE A 123 -3.32 7.83 -2.24
N GLU A 124 -3.15 7.83 -3.55
CA GLU A 124 -4.10 8.38 -4.49
C GLU A 124 -4.81 7.25 -5.24
N CYS A 125 -6.15 7.28 -5.23
CA CYS A 125 -7.00 6.28 -5.90
C CYS A 125 -7.73 6.94 -7.08
N GLU A 126 -7.32 6.62 -8.32
CA GLU A 126 -7.89 7.18 -9.56
C GLU A 126 -9.01 6.27 -10.10
N ALA A 127 -10.23 6.82 -10.20
CA ALA A 127 -11.31 6.21 -10.95
C ALA A 127 -11.05 6.33 -12.46
N GLY A 128 -11.40 5.29 -13.21
CA GLY A 128 -11.32 5.27 -14.66
C GLY A 128 -12.45 6.06 -15.33
N ALA A 129 -12.74 5.69 -16.58
CA ALA A 129 -13.73 6.39 -17.40
C ALA A 129 -15.18 6.23 -16.90
N THR A 130 -15.44 5.28 -16.00
CA THR A 130 -16.74 5.07 -15.36
C THR A 130 -16.65 5.42 -13.89
N GLN A 131 -17.79 5.80 -13.30
CA GLN A 131 -17.88 6.00 -11.85
C GLN A 131 -17.67 4.67 -11.12
N ILE A 132 -17.24 4.77 -9.86
CA ILE A 132 -17.19 3.68 -8.90
C ILE A 132 -18.33 3.90 -7.92
N THR A 133 -19.16 2.87 -7.71
CA THR A 133 -20.31 2.90 -6.80
C THR A 133 -20.19 1.86 -5.69
N GLY A 134 -19.43 0.78 -5.92
CA GLY A 134 -19.07 -0.20 -4.91
C GLY A 134 -17.92 0.27 -4.03
N ASP A 135 -17.92 -0.20 -2.79
CA ASP A 135 -16.83 0.06 -1.86
C ASP A 135 -15.55 -0.64 -2.32
N TYR A 136 -14.41 -0.02 -2.04
CA TYR A 136 -13.10 -0.66 -2.22
C TYR A 136 -12.22 -0.42 -1.00
N ARG A 137 -11.26 -1.31 -0.80
CA ARG A 137 -10.32 -1.21 0.33
C ARG A 137 -8.88 -1.41 -0.14
N VAL A 138 -7.99 -0.55 0.32
CA VAL A 138 -6.55 -0.65 0.08
C VAL A 138 -5.86 -0.82 1.42
N ARG A 139 -5.03 -1.85 1.55
CA ARG A 139 -4.18 -2.08 2.72
C ARG A 139 -2.72 -2.16 2.31
N LEU A 140 -1.86 -1.56 3.10
CA LEU A 140 -0.42 -1.80 3.04
C LEU A 140 0.05 -2.56 4.26
N TRP A 141 0.94 -3.51 4.01
CA TRP A 141 1.52 -4.35 5.04
C TRP A 141 3.02 -4.22 5.05
N GLY A 142 3.59 -4.25 6.24
CA GLY A 142 5.03 -4.16 6.39
C GLY A 142 5.47 -4.15 7.83
N TYR A 143 6.64 -3.55 8.05
CA TYR A 143 7.32 -3.53 9.33
C TYR A 143 7.62 -2.10 9.75
N VAL A 144 7.66 -1.89 11.07
CA VAL A 144 8.08 -0.65 11.69
C VAL A 144 9.28 -0.91 12.59
N TYR A 145 10.21 0.01 12.55
CA TYR A 145 11.50 0.00 13.23
C TYR A 145 11.59 1.20 14.14
N LYS A 146 12.24 1.04 15.29
CA LYS A 146 12.76 2.20 16.01
C LYS A 146 14.04 2.71 15.34
N VAL A 147 14.24 4.02 15.34
CA VAL A 147 15.39 4.67 14.67
C VAL A 147 16.72 4.12 15.19
N ASP A 148 16.82 3.82 16.48
CA ASP A 148 18.01 3.27 17.13
C ASP A 148 18.30 1.80 16.74
N GLU A 149 17.34 1.10 16.15
CA GLU A 149 17.51 -0.26 15.66
C GLU A 149 17.91 -0.35 14.18
N LEU A 150 17.84 0.75 13.43
CA LEU A 150 18.05 0.74 11.97
C LEU A 150 19.44 0.25 11.57
N SER A 151 20.47 0.63 12.33
CA SER A 151 21.85 0.20 12.07
C SER A 151 22.03 -1.32 12.19
N ARG A 152 21.26 -1.96 13.08
CA ARG A 152 21.25 -3.42 13.23
C ARG A 152 20.58 -4.10 12.03
N VAL A 153 19.55 -3.48 11.46
CA VAL A 153 18.75 -4.06 10.36
C VAL A 153 19.39 -3.81 9.00
N PHE A 154 19.81 -2.58 8.73
CA PHE A 154 20.29 -2.14 7.42
C PHE A 154 21.81 -1.92 7.36
N GLY A 155 22.51 -2.06 8.47
CA GLY A 155 23.93 -1.76 8.60
C GLY A 155 24.19 -0.27 8.90
N ASN A 156 25.45 0.04 9.16
CA ASN A 156 25.91 1.43 9.22
C ASN A 156 26.15 1.91 7.78
N MET A 157 25.51 3.01 7.38
CA MET A 157 25.87 3.72 6.15
C MET A 157 27.18 4.48 6.32
#